data_AF-A0A1W9SB13-F1
#
_entry.id   AF-A0A1W9SB13-F1
#
_cell.length_a   1.000
_cell.length_b   1.000
_cell.length_c   1.000
_cell.angle_alpha   90.00
_cell.angle_beta   90.00
_cell.angle_gamma   90.00
#
_symmetry.space_group_name_H-M   'P 1'
#
loop_
_entity.id
_entity.type
_entity.pdbx_description
1 polymer ?
#
loop_
_entity_poly.entity_id
_entity_poly.type
_entity_poly.pdbx_seq_one_letter_code
_entity_poly.pdbx_strand_id
1 'polypeptide(L)'
;MILENCGGEASKTISVGKIPDDNRKIKYDLKTFKKKIGIEISGKTATDILEKLGCKVSQNENVLTIIPPSFRADLEYDYDITEELVRIYGYDKITPISLPIDPVIKPVLLPEQVRTFRLKRLMASLGYDENLSWSFVHSKLEKIIGAGNAVEIANPITDQHDVLRTTVLSSLLPVIANNHARDQIDLSIFEIAPIFYSDKPDDQEDALCGVLTGRTGEKSWDNSTKECDVYDAKLGAMKVLAELGLDKNIKIEALEMRQGFHPHRFASLKLGKVEIGRFGEIHPALVKKLKIKTRVFFFELFLGRIPLKKQKSVVKKAVELSNLQSIRRDFSFIVDENMLANDLLKTVKKSIPQKVFEDIILFDVYQGKGIEEGKKAIAITVILSPQKTTFTDAEIENISKTIIDSVEKIGGKLRD
;
A
#
# COMPACT_ATOMS: atom_id res chain seq x y z
N MET A 1 -47.82 -41.59 -17.93
CA MET A 1 -47.17 -40.70 -18.92
C MET A 1 -46.59 -41.43 -20.12
N ILE A 2 -45.52 -42.25 -20.00
CA ILE A 2 -44.90 -42.90 -21.20
C ILE A 2 -45.89 -43.83 -21.93
N LEU A 3 -46.58 -44.72 -21.20
CA LEU A 3 -47.56 -45.63 -21.80
C LEU A 3 -48.76 -44.89 -22.40
N GLU A 4 -49.23 -43.83 -21.74
CA GLU A 4 -50.35 -43.01 -22.22
C GLU A 4 -50.02 -42.22 -23.50
N ASN A 5 -48.78 -41.73 -23.61
CA ASN A 5 -48.38 -40.88 -24.72
C ASN A 5 -47.79 -41.66 -25.90
N CYS A 6 -47.18 -42.83 -25.66
CA CYS A 6 -46.40 -43.55 -26.66
C CYS A 6 -46.86 -45.02 -26.86
N GLY A 7 -47.79 -45.52 -26.05
CA GLY A 7 -48.21 -46.92 -26.06
C GLY A 7 -47.13 -47.88 -25.53
N GLY A 8 -47.31 -49.17 -25.83
CA GLY A 8 -46.41 -50.26 -25.40
C GLY A 8 -46.84 -50.96 -24.11
N GLU A 9 -45.98 -51.86 -23.61
CA GLU A 9 -46.18 -52.64 -22.39
C GLU A 9 -45.01 -52.44 -21.42
N ALA A 10 -45.30 -52.19 -20.14
CA ALA A 10 -44.27 -52.07 -19.12
C ALA A 10 -43.77 -53.45 -18.67
N SER A 11 -42.45 -53.61 -18.60
CA SER A 11 -41.84 -54.78 -17.95
C SER A 11 -42.01 -54.73 -16.43
N LYS A 12 -41.62 -55.83 -15.75
CA LYS A 12 -41.57 -55.87 -14.28
C LYS A 12 -40.57 -54.84 -13.73
N THR A 13 -40.95 -54.14 -12.67
CA THR A 13 -40.05 -53.25 -11.94
C THR A 13 -38.95 -54.06 -11.26
N ILE A 14 -37.69 -53.72 -11.52
CA ILE A 14 -36.53 -54.31 -10.84
C ILE A 14 -35.93 -53.22 -9.96
N SER A 15 -35.95 -53.41 -8.64
CA SER A 15 -35.33 -52.51 -7.67
C SER A 15 -34.01 -53.11 -7.21
N VAL A 16 -32.92 -52.36 -7.32
CA VAL A 16 -31.56 -52.78 -6.92
C VAL A 16 -31.01 -51.77 -5.92
N GLY A 17 -30.37 -52.27 -4.85
CA GLY A 17 -29.78 -51.45 -3.78
C GLY A 17 -30.47 -51.61 -2.43
N LYS A 18 -29.98 -50.89 -1.41
CA LYS A 18 -30.54 -50.85 -0.06
C LYS A 18 -31.22 -49.50 0.16
N ILE A 19 -32.41 -49.52 0.75
CA ILE A 19 -33.12 -48.30 1.16
C ILE A 19 -32.28 -47.61 2.26
N PRO A 20 -31.91 -46.32 2.10
CA PRO A 20 -31.19 -45.57 3.14
C PRO A 20 -31.99 -45.54 4.45
N ASP A 21 -31.30 -45.63 5.58
CA ASP A 21 -31.94 -45.46 6.89
C ASP A 21 -32.16 -43.97 7.16
N ASP A 22 -33.42 -43.55 7.17
CA ASP A 22 -33.84 -42.17 7.37
C ASP A 22 -34.43 -41.90 8.77
N ASN A 23 -34.20 -42.81 9.74
CA ASN A 23 -34.68 -42.68 11.12
C ASN A 23 -33.92 -41.65 11.97
N ARG A 24 -33.42 -40.57 11.34
CA ARG A 24 -32.78 -39.46 12.05
C ARG A 24 -33.78 -38.84 13.02
N LYS A 25 -33.37 -38.64 14.27
CA LYS A 25 -34.21 -38.05 15.32
C LYS A 25 -33.49 -36.85 15.90
N ILE A 26 -34.07 -35.68 15.69
CA ILE A 26 -33.58 -34.42 16.23
C ILE A 26 -34.43 -34.08 17.44
N LYS A 27 -33.79 -33.84 18.59
CA LYS A 27 -34.47 -33.33 19.78
C LYS A 27 -34.30 -31.81 19.81
N TYR A 28 -35.40 -31.09 19.89
CA TYR A 28 -35.43 -29.64 19.87
C TYR A 28 -36.23 -29.08 21.06
N ASP A 29 -35.57 -28.36 21.96
CA ASP A 29 -36.25 -27.62 23.04
C ASP A 29 -36.74 -26.28 22.49
N LEU A 30 -38.04 -26.00 22.60
CA LEU A 30 -38.66 -24.74 22.18
C LEU A 30 -38.03 -23.51 22.84
N LYS A 31 -37.45 -23.64 24.04
CA LYS A 31 -36.70 -22.55 24.71
C LYS A 31 -35.48 -22.12 23.91
N THR A 32 -34.90 -23.02 23.12
CA THR A 32 -33.77 -22.73 22.22
C THR A 32 -34.14 -21.71 21.16
N PHE A 33 -35.40 -21.73 20.68
CA PHE A 33 -35.90 -20.74 19.71
C PHE A 33 -35.81 -19.32 20.29
N LYS A 34 -36.39 -19.10 21.47
CA LYS A 34 -36.31 -17.81 22.17
C LYS A 34 -34.88 -17.40 22.47
N LYS A 35 -34.04 -18.34 22.90
CA LYS A 35 -32.63 -18.06 23.22
C LYS A 35 -31.83 -17.61 21.99
N LYS A 36 -32.05 -18.23 20.82
CA LYS A 36 -31.30 -17.95 19.59
C LYS A 36 -31.89 -16.78 18.78
N ILE A 37 -33.22 -16.70 18.69
CA ILE A 37 -33.93 -15.74 17.83
C ILE A 37 -34.45 -14.53 18.60
N GLY A 38 -34.70 -14.65 19.91
CA GLY A 38 -35.20 -13.55 20.75
C GLY A 38 -36.72 -13.40 20.80
N ILE A 39 -37.46 -14.24 20.08
CA ILE A 39 -38.93 -14.28 20.10
C ILE A 39 -39.46 -15.65 20.53
N GLU A 40 -40.68 -15.69 21.05
CA GLU A 40 -41.33 -16.94 21.43
C GLU A 40 -42.15 -17.49 20.28
N ILE A 41 -42.13 -18.82 20.13
CA ILE A 41 -43.00 -19.57 19.23
C ILE A 41 -43.78 -20.60 20.04
N SER A 42 -45.09 -20.70 19.81
CA SER A 42 -45.90 -21.72 20.47
C SER A 42 -45.52 -23.11 19.95
N GLY A 43 -45.56 -24.14 20.82
CA GLY A 43 -45.29 -25.52 20.40
C GLY A 43 -46.22 -26.02 19.29
N LYS A 44 -47.48 -25.56 19.30
CA LYS A 44 -48.45 -25.84 18.23
C LYS A 44 -47.99 -25.26 16.90
N THR A 45 -47.63 -23.98 16.87
CA THR A 45 -47.14 -23.32 15.65
C THR A 45 -45.85 -23.96 15.14
N ALA A 46 -44.92 -24.29 16.04
CA ALA A 46 -43.68 -24.95 15.67
C ALA A 46 -43.93 -26.33 15.06
N THR A 47 -44.85 -27.10 15.63
CA THR A 47 -45.27 -28.42 15.11
C THR A 47 -45.94 -28.28 13.75
N ASP A 48 -46.93 -27.38 13.61
CA ASP A 48 -47.65 -27.13 12.36
C ASP A 48 -46.70 -26.75 11.21
N ILE A 49 -45.66 -25.95 11.51
CA ILE A 49 -44.64 -25.56 10.53
C ILE A 49 -43.81 -26.78 10.11
N LEU A 50 -43.26 -27.52 11.07
CA LEU A 50 -42.37 -28.65 10.79
C LEU A 50 -43.09 -29.80 10.08
N GLU A 51 -44.36 -30.06 10.41
CA GLU A 51 -45.19 -31.04 9.72
C GLU A 51 -45.50 -30.63 8.28
N LYS A 52 -45.78 -29.35 8.02
CA LYS A 52 -45.94 -28.82 6.65
C LYS A 52 -44.66 -28.95 5.82
N LEU A 53 -43.49 -28.93 6.47
CA LEU A 53 -42.19 -29.18 5.85
C LEU A 53 -41.90 -30.67 5.63
N GLY A 54 -42.80 -31.56 6.05
CA GLY A 54 -42.71 -33.01 5.87
C GLY A 54 -42.08 -33.77 7.04
N CYS A 55 -41.75 -33.09 8.14
CA CYS A 55 -41.22 -33.75 9.33
C CYS A 55 -42.33 -34.48 10.08
N LYS A 56 -42.01 -35.64 10.68
CA LYS A 56 -42.86 -36.25 11.71
C LYS A 56 -42.44 -35.68 13.06
N VAL A 57 -43.37 -35.07 13.79
CA VAL A 57 -43.07 -34.39 15.05
C VAL A 57 -43.86 -35.05 16.17
N SER A 58 -43.19 -35.36 17.28
CA SER A 58 -43.84 -35.69 18.54
C SER A 58 -43.40 -34.72 19.62
N GLN A 59 -44.36 -34.13 20.33
CA GLN A 59 -44.10 -33.16 21.39
C GLN A 59 -44.24 -33.83 22.76
N ASN A 60 -43.24 -33.62 23.62
CA ASN A 60 -43.32 -33.90 25.05
C ASN A 60 -42.93 -32.64 25.82
N GLU A 61 -43.90 -32.02 26.49
CA GLU A 61 -43.77 -30.71 27.14
C GLU A 61 -43.16 -29.65 26.19
N ASN A 62 -41.92 -29.23 26.44
CA ASN A 62 -41.20 -28.22 25.65
C ASN A 62 -40.24 -28.82 24.61
N VAL A 63 -40.13 -30.15 24.54
CA VAL A 63 -39.18 -30.83 23.65
C VAL A 63 -39.92 -31.49 22.49
N LEU A 64 -39.57 -31.10 21.27
CA LEU A 64 -39.99 -31.74 20.03
C LEU A 64 -38.99 -32.84 19.66
N THR A 65 -39.49 -34.04 19.38
CA THR A 65 -38.73 -35.08 18.69
C THR A 65 -39.15 -35.06 17.23
N ILE A 66 -38.20 -34.74 16.35
CA ILE A 66 -38.44 -34.44 14.95
C ILE A 66 -37.73 -35.49 14.11
N ILE A 67 -38.48 -36.15 13.24
CA ILE A 67 -37.93 -37.05 12.21
C ILE A 67 -38.05 -36.31 10.88
N PRO A 68 -36.95 -35.80 10.31
CA PRO A 68 -36.98 -35.09 9.05
C PRO A 68 -37.32 -36.05 7.90
N PRO A 69 -37.96 -35.57 6.82
CA PRO A 69 -38.23 -36.40 5.66
C PRO A 69 -36.94 -36.77 4.92
N SER A 70 -36.98 -37.86 4.15
CA SER A 70 -35.82 -38.39 3.41
C SER A 70 -35.24 -37.41 2.37
N PHE A 71 -36.04 -36.46 1.87
CA PHE A 71 -35.59 -35.45 0.91
C PHE A 71 -34.90 -34.22 1.55
N ARG A 72 -34.87 -34.12 2.88
CA ARG A 72 -34.19 -33.02 3.62
C ARG A 72 -32.91 -33.52 4.27
N ALA A 73 -31.84 -33.58 3.48
CA ALA A 73 -30.52 -34.00 3.96
C ALA A 73 -29.88 -32.99 4.93
N ASP A 74 -30.28 -31.72 4.85
CA ASP A 74 -29.77 -30.57 5.59
C ASP A 74 -30.27 -30.47 7.04
N LEU A 75 -31.34 -31.18 7.42
CA LEU A 75 -31.86 -31.17 8.78
C LEU A 75 -31.14 -32.21 9.65
N GLU A 76 -30.14 -31.77 10.42
CA GLU A 76 -29.32 -32.64 11.27
C GLU A 76 -29.26 -32.17 12.73
N TYR A 77 -29.27 -30.86 12.96
CA TYR A 77 -29.04 -30.22 14.24
C TYR A 77 -30.20 -29.33 14.67
N ASP A 78 -30.16 -28.89 15.92
CA ASP A 78 -31.14 -27.96 16.48
C ASP A 78 -31.10 -26.59 15.80
N TYR A 79 -29.97 -26.16 15.24
CA TYR A 79 -29.85 -24.92 14.47
C TYR A 79 -30.66 -24.96 13.18
N ASP A 80 -30.68 -26.08 12.48
CA ASP A 80 -31.42 -26.25 11.22
C ASP A 80 -32.94 -26.19 11.49
N ILE A 81 -33.39 -26.78 12.60
CA ILE A 81 -34.77 -26.66 13.07
C ILE A 81 -35.11 -25.22 13.45
N THR A 82 -34.22 -24.52 14.17
CA THR A 82 -34.42 -23.10 14.48
C THR A 82 -34.55 -22.27 13.20
N GLU A 83 -33.69 -22.50 12.20
CA GLU A 83 -33.72 -21.81 10.91
C GLU A 83 -35.04 -22.05 10.18
N GLU A 84 -35.49 -23.30 10.05
CA GLU A 84 -36.77 -23.61 9.40
C GLU A 84 -37.97 -22.99 10.13
N LEU A 85 -37.96 -23.03 11.46
CA LEU A 85 -39.00 -22.41 12.27
C LEU A 85 -39.03 -20.91 12.06
N VAL A 86 -37.89 -20.22 12.11
CA VAL A 86 -37.85 -18.76 11.96
C VAL A 86 -38.14 -18.32 10.52
N ARG A 87 -37.69 -19.10 9.52
CA ARG A 87 -37.91 -18.86 8.09
C ARG A 87 -39.40 -18.90 7.72
N ILE A 88 -40.15 -19.86 8.28
CA ILE A 88 -41.60 -19.97 8.02
C ILE A 88 -42.41 -19.08 8.98
N TYR A 89 -41.98 -18.93 10.23
CA TYR A 89 -42.68 -18.08 11.19
C TYR A 89 -42.63 -16.60 10.79
N GLY A 90 -41.52 -16.18 10.16
CA GLY A 90 -41.32 -14.84 9.60
C GLY A 90 -40.18 -14.10 10.28
N TYR A 91 -39.18 -13.68 9.50
CA TYR A 91 -38.05 -12.87 9.99
C TYR A 91 -38.49 -11.46 10.41
N ASP A 92 -39.58 -10.96 9.82
CA ASP A 92 -40.22 -9.69 10.14
C ASP A 92 -40.76 -9.62 11.57
N LYS A 93 -40.97 -10.77 12.22
CA LYS A 93 -41.42 -10.84 13.61
C LYS A 93 -40.30 -10.70 14.63
N ILE A 94 -39.03 -10.75 14.20
CA ILE A 94 -37.89 -10.56 15.09
C ILE A 94 -37.80 -9.09 15.46
N THR A 95 -38.14 -8.75 16.71
CA THR A 95 -38.07 -7.37 17.19
C THR A 95 -36.60 -6.92 17.22
N PRO A 96 -36.23 -5.83 16.51
CA PRO A 96 -34.89 -5.29 16.59
C PRO A 96 -34.64 -4.76 18.00
N ILE A 97 -33.56 -5.20 18.62
CA ILE A 97 -33.13 -4.74 19.94
C ILE A 97 -31.89 -3.86 19.73
N SER A 98 -31.90 -2.64 20.27
CA SER A 98 -30.72 -1.78 20.25
C SER A 98 -29.56 -2.45 20.97
N LEU A 99 -28.40 -2.53 20.32
CA LEU A 99 -27.18 -2.97 20.96
C LEU A 99 -26.80 -2.00 22.09
N PRO A 100 -26.24 -2.50 23.22
CA PRO A 100 -25.76 -1.62 24.27
C PRO A 100 -24.67 -0.71 23.71
N ILE A 101 -24.80 0.60 23.95
CA ILE A 101 -23.79 1.59 23.56
C ILE A 101 -22.76 1.66 24.68
N ASP A 102 -21.53 1.26 24.39
CA ASP A 102 -20.40 1.50 25.30
C ASP A 102 -20.14 3.02 25.38
N PRO A 103 -20.05 3.63 26.58
CA PRO A 103 -19.82 5.08 26.72
C PRO A 103 -18.42 5.51 26.30
N VAL A 104 -17.49 4.56 26.12
CA VAL A 104 -16.10 4.80 25.74
C VAL A 104 -15.84 4.22 24.35
N ILE A 105 -15.66 5.10 23.37
CA ILE A 105 -15.29 4.71 22.01
C ILE A 105 -13.81 4.31 22.01
N LYS A 106 -13.55 3.00 21.94
CA LYS A 106 -12.19 2.48 21.73
C LYS A 106 -11.80 2.71 20.26
N PRO A 107 -10.54 3.10 19.98
CA PRO A 107 -10.07 3.17 18.60
C PRO A 107 -10.17 1.79 17.95
N VAL A 108 -10.98 1.69 16.90
CA VAL A 108 -11.25 0.44 16.17
C VAL A 108 -10.15 0.15 15.13
N LEU A 109 -9.51 1.19 14.62
CA LEU A 109 -8.51 1.06 13.57
C LEU A 109 -7.12 0.74 14.13
N LEU A 110 -6.44 -0.21 13.48
CA LEU A 110 -5.03 -0.48 13.70
C LEU A 110 -4.19 0.73 13.26
N PRO A 111 -3.01 0.96 13.88
CA PRO A 111 -2.12 2.06 13.49
C PRO A 111 -1.74 2.06 11.99
N GLU A 112 -1.63 0.88 11.39
CA GLU A 112 -1.38 0.69 9.95
C GLU A 112 -2.54 1.20 9.10
N GLN A 113 -3.78 0.90 9.49
CA GLN A 113 -4.98 1.38 8.79
C GLN A 113 -5.06 2.91 8.85
N VAL A 114 -4.81 3.51 10.02
CA VAL A 114 -4.76 4.97 10.19
C VAL A 114 -3.66 5.59 9.31
N ARG A 115 -2.48 4.96 9.27
CA ARG A 115 -1.38 5.37 8.39
C ARG A 115 -1.84 5.35 6.92
N THR A 116 -2.45 4.26 6.46
CA THR A 116 -2.93 4.13 5.07
C THR A 116 -3.90 5.25 4.70
N PHE A 117 -4.91 5.53 5.53
CA PHE A 117 -5.85 6.65 5.27
C PHE A 117 -5.13 8.01 5.17
N ARG A 118 -4.14 8.24 6.03
CA ARG A 118 -3.35 9.48 6.02
C ARG A 118 -2.52 9.61 4.74
N LEU A 119 -1.90 8.51 4.30
CA LEU A 119 -1.11 8.48 3.07
C LEU A 119 -1.98 8.68 1.82
N LYS A 120 -3.18 8.10 1.75
CA LYS A 120 -4.11 8.36 0.63
C LYS A 120 -4.44 9.85 0.49
N ARG A 121 -4.74 10.52 1.61
CA ARG A 121 -5.00 11.98 1.63
C ARG A 121 -3.78 12.79 1.19
N LEU A 122 -2.59 12.41 1.64
CA LEU A 122 -1.36 13.04 1.21
C LEU A 122 -1.17 12.91 -0.31
N MET A 123 -1.33 11.71 -0.86
CA MET A 123 -1.17 11.46 -2.29
C MET A 123 -2.16 12.27 -3.12
N ALA A 124 -3.43 12.31 -2.70
CA ALA A 124 -4.43 13.17 -3.33
C ALA A 124 -4.03 14.67 -3.27
N SER A 125 -3.50 15.15 -2.13
CA SER A 125 -3.02 16.54 -2.01
C SER A 125 -1.79 16.86 -2.87
N LEU A 126 -1.05 15.83 -3.29
CA LEU A 126 0.07 15.95 -4.22
C LEU A 126 -0.38 15.85 -5.69
N GLY A 127 -1.68 15.71 -5.94
CA GLY A 127 -2.25 15.62 -7.29
C GLY A 127 -2.17 14.22 -7.91
N TYR A 128 -2.07 13.16 -7.10
CA TYR A 128 -2.17 11.79 -7.59
C TYR A 128 -3.58 11.24 -7.47
N ASP A 129 -4.02 10.53 -8.51
CA ASP A 129 -5.27 9.77 -8.55
C ASP A 129 -5.08 8.35 -8.03
N GLU A 130 -5.98 7.90 -7.16
CA GLU A 130 -5.92 6.54 -6.63
C GLU A 130 -6.43 5.53 -7.66
N ASN A 131 -5.62 4.49 -7.91
CA ASN A 131 -6.00 3.32 -8.69
C ASN A 131 -6.15 2.10 -7.78
N LEU A 132 -7.14 1.25 -8.07
CA LEU A 132 -7.32 -0.05 -7.45
C LEU A 132 -7.18 -1.12 -8.53
N SER A 133 -6.13 -1.94 -8.43
CA SER A 133 -5.86 -3.01 -9.39
C SER A 133 -6.00 -4.40 -8.77
N TRP A 134 -6.03 -5.41 -9.64
CA TRP A 134 -5.95 -6.79 -9.20
C TRP A 134 -4.59 -7.09 -8.56
N SER A 135 -4.59 -7.94 -7.54
CA SER A 135 -3.35 -8.47 -6.94
C SER A 135 -2.61 -9.44 -7.86
N PHE A 136 -3.30 -9.96 -8.88
CA PHE A 136 -2.76 -10.88 -9.87
C PHE A 136 -2.27 -10.08 -11.09
N VAL A 137 -1.12 -10.44 -11.63
CA VAL A 137 -0.48 -9.74 -12.75
C VAL A 137 0.13 -10.74 -13.72
N HIS A 138 0.60 -10.25 -14.88
CA HIS A 138 1.22 -11.11 -15.88
C HIS A 138 2.67 -11.43 -15.50
N SER A 139 2.98 -12.72 -15.36
CA SER A 139 4.31 -13.29 -15.09
C SER A 139 5.44 -12.70 -15.92
N LYS A 140 5.18 -12.40 -17.20
CA LYS A 140 6.20 -11.84 -18.12
C LYS A 140 6.65 -10.43 -17.73
N LEU A 141 5.75 -9.63 -17.18
CA LEU A 141 6.09 -8.30 -16.68
C LEU A 141 6.70 -8.41 -15.29
N GLU A 142 6.08 -9.21 -14.42
CA GLU A 142 6.52 -9.45 -13.05
C GLU A 142 7.97 -9.95 -12.98
N LYS A 143 8.36 -10.85 -13.88
CA LYS A 143 9.74 -11.36 -13.99
C LYS A 143 10.77 -10.27 -14.32
N ILE A 144 10.36 -9.17 -14.96
CA ILE A 144 11.25 -8.08 -15.38
C ILE A 144 11.44 -7.07 -14.24
N ILE A 145 10.37 -6.65 -13.56
CA ILE A 145 10.40 -5.51 -12.61
C ILE A 145 10.23 -5.92 -11.14
N GLY A 146 9.69 -7.11 -10.89
CA GLY A 146 9.44 -7.67 -9.57
C GLY A 146 10.68 -8.29 -8.92
N ALA A 147 10.46 -9.15 -7.94
CA ALA A 147 11.48 -9.89 -7.21
C ALA A 147 11.98 -11.15 -7.95
N GLY A 148 11.25 -11.59 -8.99
CA GLY A 148 11.62 -12.74 -9.83
C GLY A 148 11.15 -14.11 -9.33
N ASN A 149 10.57 -14.17 -8.14
CA ASN A 149 10.05 -15.36 -7.47
C ASN A 149 8.55 -15.20 -7.12
N ALA A 150 7.77 -14.68 -8.07
CA ALA A 150 6.34 -14.47 -7.88
C ALA A 150 5.58 -15.80 -7.70
N VAL A 151 4.56 -15.80 -6.86
CA VAL A 151 3.72 -16.99 -6.59
C VAL A 151 2.79 -17.22 -7.76
N GLU A 152 2.85 -18.41 -8.37
CA GLU A 152 1.97 -18.80 -9.49
C GLU A 152 0.57 -19.19 -9.00
N ILE A 153 -0.43 -18.86 -9.81
CA ILE A 153 -1.83 -19.22 -9.55
C ILE A 153 -2.14 -20.50 -10.32
N ALA A 154 -2.55 -21.55 -9.61
CA ALA A 154 -2.79 -22.86 -10.22
C ALA A 154 -3.93 -22.88 -11.27
N ASN A 155 -4.97 -22.07 -11.06
CA ASN A 155 -6.10 -21.95 -11.98
C ASN A 155 -6.44 -20.48 -12.21
N PRO A 156 -5.65 -19.76 -13.02
CA PRO A 156 -5.83 -18.34 -13.23
C PRO A 156 -7.07 -18.07 -14.10
N ILE A 157 -7.75 -16.94 -13.86
CA ILE A 157 -8.92 -16.52 -14.65
C ILE A 157 -8.52 -16.26 -16.11
N THR A 158 -7.30 -15.74 -16.32
CA THR A 158 -6.73 -15.45 -17.63
C THR A 158 -5.20 -15.57 -17.57
N ASP A 159 -4.56 -15.78 -18.71
CA ASP A 159 -3.09 -15.78 -18.85
C ASP A 159 -2.40 -14.45 -18.46
N GLN A 160 -3.15 -13.35 -18.36
CA GLN A 160 -2.64 -12.05 -17.93
C GLN A 160 -2.63 -11.86 -16.40
N HIS A 161 -3.18 -12.83 -15.66
CA HIS A 161 -3.37 -12.81 -14.21
C HIS A 161 -2.90 -14.16 -13.65
N ASP A 162 -1.67 -14.56 -13.98
CA ASP A 162 -1.10 -15.89 -13.70
C ASP A 162 -0.19 -15.94 -12.47
N VAL A 163 0.22 -14.78 -11.93
CA VAL A 163 1.04 -14.71 -10.71
C VAL A 163 0.56 -13.63 -9.74
N LEU A 164 0.85 -13.77 -8.45
CA LEU A 164 0.73 -12.70 -7.46
C LEU A 164 1.86 -11.67 -7.63
N ARG A 165 1.52 -10.38 -7.54
CA ARG A 165 2.50 -9.30 -7.66
C ARG A 165 3.46 -9.24 -6.47
N THR A 166 4.74 -9.06 -6.74
CA THR A 166 5.79 -8.74 -5.75
C THR A 166 6.10 -7.23 -5.73
N THR A 167 5.51 -6.47 -6.65
CA THR A 167 5.58 -5.02 -6.76
C THR A 167 4.27 -4.45 -7.28
N VAL A 168 3.83 -3.32 -6.75
CA VAL A 168 2.61 -2.65 -7.21
C VAL A 168 2.77 -2.12 -8.64
N LEU A 169 4.01 -1.83 -9.06
CA LEU A 169 4.34 -1.38 -10.43
C LEU A 169 3.83 -2.31 -11.52
N SER A 170 3.83 -3.63 -11.29
CA SER A 170 3.37 -4.61 -12.29
C SER A 170 1.89 -4.46 -12.61
N SER A 171 1.14 -3.91 -11.67
CA SER A 171 -0.29 -3.60 -11.81
C SER A 171 -0.50 -2.21 -12.42
N LEU A 172 0.32 -1.23 -12.05
CA LEU A 172 0.19 0.16 -12.52
C LEU A 172 0.69 0.37 -13.95
N LEU A 173 1.75 -0.30 -14.40
CA LEU A 173 2.27 -0.10 -15.76
C LEU A 173 1.26 -0.44 -16.88
N PRO A 174 0.49 -1.54 -16.80
CA PRO A 174 -0.62 -1.78 -17.71
C PRO A 174 -1.71 -0.71 -17.66
N VAL A 175 -1.99 -0.13 -16.49
CA VAL A 175 -2.96 0.98 -16.33
C VAL A 175 -2.47 2.23 -17.07
N ILE A 176 -1.19 2.57 -16.95
CA ILE A 176 -0.57 3.66 -17.71
C ILE A 176 -0.66 3.38 -19.22
N ALA A 177 -0.30 2.18 -19.67
CA ALA A 177 -0.37 1.80 -21.08
C ALA A 177 -1.81 1.92 -21.64
N ASN A 178 -2.81 1.51 -20.87
CA ASN A 178 -4.22 1.61 -21.23
C ASN A 178 -4.71 3.06 -21.34
N ASN A 179 -4.25 3.94 -20.47
CA ASN A 179 -4.57 5.38 -20.52
C ASN A 179 -3.88 6.06 -21.71
N HIS A 180 -2.61 5.74 -21.94
CA HIS A 180 -1.88 6.23 -23.11
C HIS A 180 -2.49 5.78 -24.44
N ALA A 181 -3.07 4.57 -24.50
CA ALA A 181 -3.81 4.09 -25.65
C ALA A 181 -5.09 4.92 -25.94
N ARG A 182 -5.56 5.69 -24.95
CA ARG A 182 -6.71 6.62 -25.01
C ARG A 182 -6.26 8.09 -24.99
N ASP A 183 -5.01 8.33 -25.36
CA ASP A 183 -4.39 9.66 -25.43
C ASP A 183 -4.37 10.45 -24.11
N GLN A 184 -4.50 9.76 -22.97
CA GLN A 184 -4.23 10.32 -21.65
C GLN A 184 -2.75 10.09 -21.33
N ILE A 185 -1.96 11.18 -21.44
CA ILE A 185 -0.48 11.12 -21.41
C ILE A 185 0.09 11.63 -20.10
N ASP A 186 -0.48 12.72 -19.59
CA ASP A 186 -0.06 13.37 -18.35
C ASP A 186 -0.81 12.68 -17.20
N LEU A 187 -0.14 11.75 -16.51
CA LEU A 187 -0.76 10.93 -15.47
C LEU A 187 0.07 10.97 -14.19
N SER A 188 -0.63 11.14 -13.07
CA SER A 188 -0.11 10.98 -11.72
C SER A 188 -1.00 9.98 -11.00
N ILE A 189 -0.62 8.71 -10.96
CA ILE A 189 -1.45 7.65 -10.40
C ILE A 189 -0.73 7.01 -9.23
N PHE A 190 -1.45 6.67 -8.17
CA PHE A 190 -0.90 5.91 -7.05
C PHE A 190 -1.80 4.76 -6.62
N GLU A 191 -1.22 3.79 -5.94
CA GLU A 191 -1.94 2.69 -5.31
C GLU A 191 -1.24 2.31 -4.00
N ILE A 192 -2.03 2.03 -2.96
CA ILE A 192 -1.57 1.40 -1.72
C ILE A 192 -2.21 0.02 -1.66
N ALA A 193 -1.40 -1.02 -1.74
CA ALA A 193 -1.93 -2.36 -1.84
C ALA A 193 -0.91 -3.43 -1.44
N PRO A 194 -1.37 -4.67 -1.15
CA PRO A 194 -0.47 -5.74 -0.73
C PRO A 194 0.39 -6.25 -1.89
N ILE A 195 1.62 -6.59 -1.54
CA ILE A 195 2.58 -7.37 -2.34
C ILE A 195 2.91 -8.67 -1.60
N PHE A 196 3.22 -9.72 -2.38
CA PHE A 196 3.33 -11.08 -1.88
C PHE A 196 4.71 -11.65 -2.19
N TYR A 197 5.35 -12.31 -1.22
CA TYR A 197 6.67 -12.93 -1.41
C TYR A 197 6.62 -14.46 -1.39
N SER A 198 5.58 -15.04 -0.80
CA SER A 198 5.25 -16.47 -0.90
C SER A 198 3.74 -16.71 -0.77
N ASP A 199 3.34 -17.98 -0.81
CA ASP A 199 1.97 -18.44 -0.59
C ASP A 199 1.56 -18.48 0.88
N LYS A 200 2.45 -18.04 1.79
CA LYS A 200 2.20 -18.02 3.22
C LYS A 200 1.46 -16.74 3.64
N PRO A 201 0.47 -16.82 4.54
CA PRO A 201 -0.30 -15.65 4.99
C PRO A 201 0.53 -14.51 5.58
N ASP A 202 1.66 -14.83 6.22
CA ASP A 202 2.52 -13.86 6.91
C ASP A 202 3.57 -13.22 5.97
N ASP A 203 3.67 -13.68 4.73
CA ASP A 203 4.70 -13.25 3.78
C ASP A 203 4.15 -12.29 2.73
N GLN A 204 3.40 -11.31 3.24
CA GLN A 204 2.83 -10.20 2.49
C GLN A 204 3.05 -8.89 3.26
N GLU A 205 3.17 -7.80 2.54
CA GLU A 205 3.16 -6.47 3.13
C GLU A 205 2.50 -5.45 2.22
N ASP A 206 1.99 -4.36 2.79
CA ASP A 206 1.49 -3.24 1.99
C ASP A 206 2.65 -2.44 1.40
N ALA A 207 2.49 -2.04 0.14
CA ALA A 207 3.36 -1.09 -0.51
C ALA A 207 2.54 0.09 -1.07
N LEU A 208 3.11 1.29 -1.01
CA LEU A 208 2.59 2.47 -1.69
C LEU A 208 3.44 2.72 -2.93
N CYS A 209 2.83 2.71 -4.10
CA CYS A 209 3.51 3.05 -5.35
C CYS A 209 2.83 4.24 -6.03
N GLY A 210 3.64 5.19 -6.49
CA GLY A 210 3.21 6.30 -7.33
C GLY A 210 3.94 6.25 -8.67
N VAL A 211 3.22 6.55 -9.75
CA VAL A 211 3.74 6.57 -11.13
C VAL A 211 3.37 7.91 -11.77
N LEU A 212 4.34 8.49 -12.48
CA LEU A 212 4.26 9.78 -13.16
C LEU A 212 4.62 9.61 -14.63
N THR A 213 3.83 10.21 -15.52
CA THR A 213 4.12 10.32 -16.96
C THR A 213 3.78 11.71 -17.49
N GLY A 214 4.44 12.11 -18.58
CA GLY A 214 4.12 13.36 -19.26
C GLY A 214 4.58 14.59 -18.47
N ARG A 215 3.66 15.51 -18.17
CA ARG A 215 3.92 16.79 -17.50
C ARG A 215 3.38 16.82 -16.07
N THR A 216 3.97 17.67 -15.23
CA THR A 216 3.61 17.81 -13.81
C THR A 216 2.24 18.49 -13.55
N GLY A 217 1.50 18.84 -14.59
CA GLY A 217 0.20 19.50 -14.50
C GLY A 217 -0.36 19.91 -15.85
N GLU A 218 -1.58 20.42 -15.85
CA GLU A 218 -2.25 20.92 -17.05
C GLU A 218 -1.63 22.23 -17.54
N LYS A 219 -1.66 22.42 -18.86
CA LYS A 219 -1.17 23.65 -19.49
C LYS A 219 -2.07 24.82 -19.09
N SER A 220 -1.59 25.67 -18.18
CA SER A 220 -2.25 26.92 -17.80
C SER A 220 -1.52 28.15 -18.36
N TRP A 221 -2.21 29.28 -18.39
CA TRP A 221 -1.67 30.57 -18.84
C TRP A 221 -0.71 31.20 -17.81
N ASP A 222 -0.86 30.87 -16.53
CA ASP A 222 -0.12 31.39 -15.39
C ASP A 222 0.85 30.38 -14.77
N ASN A 223 0.86 29.14 -15.26
CA ASN A 223 1.68 28.06 -14.72
C ASN A 223 2.57 27.46 -15.79
N SER A 224 3.90 27.49 -15.56
CA SER A 224 4.85 26.80 -16.41
C SER A 224 4.81 25.30 -16.10
N THR A 225 4.20 24.51 -16.98
CA THR A 225 4.30 23.05 -16.90
C THR A 225 5.66 22.58 -17.40
N LYS A 226 6.27 21.64 -16.68
CA LYS A 226 7.49 20.95 -17.11
C LYS A 226 7.20 19.48 -17.36
N GLU A 227 8.04 18.83 -18.17
CA GLU A 227 8.05 17.37 -18.23
C GLU A 227 8.47 16.79 -16.88
N CYS A 228 7.80 15.73 -16.47
CA CYS A 228 8.17 14.98 -15.28
C CYS A 228 9.58 14.41 -15.43
N ASP A 229 10.30 14.33 -14.32
CA ASP A 229 11.62 13.72 -14.24
C ASP A 229 11.78 12.81 -13.00
N VAL A 230 12.97 12.25 -12.83
CA VAL A 230 13.28 11.36 -11.69
C VAL A 230 13.25 12.07 -10.34
N TYR A 231 13.45 13.39 -10.31
CA TYR A 231 13.39 14.20 -9.10
C TYR A 231 11.94 14.46 -8.67
N ASP A 232 10.98 14.47 -9.60
CA ASP A 232 9.54 14.52 -9.25
C ASP A 232 9.10 13.22 -8.57
N ALA A 233 9.56 12.06 -9.05
CA ALA A 233 9.34 10.78 -8.36
C ALA A 233 10.02 10.73 -6.99
N LYS A 234 11.27 11.23 -6.89
CA LYS A 234 11.96 11.40 -5.61
C LYS A 234 11.17 12.29 -4.66
N LEU A 235 10.61 13.41 -5.14
CA LEU A 235 9.81 14.34 -4.34
C LEU A 235 8.59 13.63 -3.75
N GLY A 236 7.85 12.86 -4.55
CA GLY A 236 6.72 12.04 -4.07
C GLY A 236 7.12 11.11 -2.93
N ALA A 237 8.19 10.33 -3.11
CA ALA A 237 8.71 9.43 -2.09
C ALA A 237 9.11 10.18 -0.80
N MET A 238 9.84 11.30 -0.94
CA MET A 238 10.31 12.08 0.20
C MET A 238 9.17 12.77 0.95
N LYS A 239 8.10 13.21 0.27
CA LYS A 239 6.90 13.77 0.91
C LYS A 239 6.18 12.72 1.75
N VAL A 240 6.03 11.50 1.24
CA VAL A 240 5.47 10.37 2.00
C VAL A 240 6.33 10.07 3.23
N LEU A 241 7.66 9.98 3.06
CA LEU A 241 8.56 9.71 4.18
C LEU A 241 8.58 10.84 5.23
N ALA A 242 8.44 12.09 4.81
CA ALA A 242 8.30 13.23 5.71
C ALA A 242 7.01 13.18 6.52
N GLU A 243 5.89 12.78 5.91
CA GLU A 243 4.60 12.61 6.61
C GLU A 243 4.67 11.51 7.69
N LEU A 244 5.50 10.49 7.43
CA LEU A 244 5.82 9.42 8.39
C LEU A 244 6.89 9.85 9.42
N GLY A 245 7.53 11.00 9.23
CA GLY A 245 8.54 11.57 10.13
C GLY A 245 9.94 10.95 9.99
N LEU A 246 10.30 10.49 8.79
CA LEU A 246 11.57 9.80 8.50
C LEU A 246 12.51 10.58 7.58
N ASP A 247 12.13 11.77 7.12
CA ASP A 247 12.84 12.64 6.16
C ASP A 247 14.35 12.80 6.43
N LYS A 248 14.78 12.82 7.69
CA LYS A 248 16.19 13.09 8.08
C LYS A 248 17.09 11.86 8.16
N ASN A 249 16.54 10.64 8.12
CA ASN A 249 17.28 9.39 8.41
C ASN A 249 17.37 8.43 7.22
N ILE A 250 17.00 8.88 6.02
CA ILE A 250 17.00 8.05 4.83
C ILE A 250 18.32 8.16 4.08
N LYS A 251 18.92 7.01 3.78
CA LYS A 251 20.03 6.90 2.84
C LYS A 251 19.46 6.65 1.46
N ILE A 252 19.94 7.42 0.49
CA ILE A 252 19.67 7.20 -0.93
C ILE A 252 20.93 6.57 -1.51
N GLU A 253 20.78 5.36 -2.06
CA GLU A 253 21.87 4.61 -2.69
C GLU A 253 21.45 4.28 -4.12
N ALA A 254 22.26 4.69 -5.10
CA ALA A 254 22.11 4.21 -6.47
C ALA A 254 22.25 2.68 -6.44
N LEU A 255 21.24 1.97 -6.95
CA LEU A 255 21.27 0.52 -7.00
C LEU A 255 22.10 0.04 -8.18
N GLU A 256 22.64 -1.16 -8.07
CA GLU A 256 23.19 -1.89 -9.21
C GLU A 256 22.13 -2.07 -10.30
N MET A 257 22.60 -2.28 -11.54
CA MET A 257 21.76 -2.44 -12.71
C MET A 257 20.71 -3.55 -12.48
N ARG A 258 19.44 -3.14 -12.33
CA ARG A 258 18.31 -4.05 -12.19
C ARG A 258 17.49 -4.05 -13.46
N GLN A 259 17.06 -5.23 -13.89
CA GLN A 259 16.25 -5.39 -15.09
C GLN A 259 14.97 -4.54 -15.00
N GLY A 260 14.55 -3.96 -16.13
CA GLY A 260 13.33 -3.14 -16.20
C GLY A 260 13.47 -1.69 -15.74
N PHE A 261 14.58 -1.29 -15.11
CA PHE A 261 14.83 0.08 -14.66
C PHE A 261 15.96 0.76 -15.43
N HIS A 262 15.97 2.09 -15.46
CA HIS A 262 17.02 2.85 -16.10
C HIS A 262 18.33 2.80 -15.26
N PRO A 263 19.49 2.46 -15.85
CA PRO A 263 20.72 2.17 -15.10
C PRO A 263 21.26 3.36 -14.28
N HIS A 264 21.09 4.59 -14.78
CA HIS A 264 21.60 5.81 -14.11
C HIS A 264 20.52 6.66 -13.45
N ARG A 265 19.25 6.23 -13.48
CA ARG A 265 18.10 7.01 -13.01
C ARG A 265 17.21 6.16 -12.12
N PHE A 266 17.84 5.46 -11.18
CA PHE A 266 17.18 4.54 -10.26
C PHE A 266 17.95 4.48 -8.95
N ALA A 267 17.24 4.52 -7.83
CA ALA A 267 17.85 4.51 -6.50
C ALA A 267 16.95 3.80 -5.47
N SER A 268 17.60 3.19 -4.48
CA SER A 268 16.96 2.66 -3.28
C SER A 268 16.91 3.70 -2.17
N LEU A 269 15.87 3.58 -1.34
CA LEU A 269 15.67 4.31 -0.11
C LEU A 269 15.88 3.33 1.04
N LYS A 270 16.90 3.57 1.88
CA LYS A 270 17.25 2.69 2.99
C LYS A 270 17.13 3.40 4.34
N LEU A 271 16.59 2.68 5.32
CA LEU A 271 16.63 3.02 6.73
C LEU A 271 17.60 2.06 7.43
N GLY A 272 18.79 2.55 7.77
CA GLY A 272 19.88 1.70 8.25
C GLY A 272 20.37 0.75 7.14
N LYS A 273 20.12 -0.56 7.30
CA LYS A 273 20.42 -1.60 6.28
C LYS A 273 19.18 -2.06 5.50
N VAL A 274 17.98 -1.67 5.94
CA VAL A 274 16.71 -2.15 5.37
C VAL A 274 16.32 -1.25 4.21
N GLU A 275 16.06 -1.83 3.04
CA GLU A 275 15.43 -1.14 1.92
C GLU A 275 13.95 -0.95 2.21
N ILE A 276 13.54 0.30 2.39
CA ILE A 276 12.16 0.71 2.69
C ILE A 276 11.43 1.20 1.44
N GLY A 277 12.13 1.29 0.31
CA GLY A 277 11.54 1.69 -0.96
C GLY A 277 12.57 2.03 -2.01
N ARG A 278 12.08 2.54 -3.14
CA ARG A 278 12.85 2.82 -4.34
C ARG A 278 12.15 3.89 -5.18
N PHE A 279 12.90 4.59 -6.02
CA PHE A 279 12.36 5.50 -7.02
C PHE A 279 13.25 5.52 -8.26
N GLY A 280 12.69 5.87 -9.41
CA GLY A 280 13.46 5.92 -10.63
C GLY A 280 12.64 6.07 -11.90
N GLU A 281 13.31 5.84 -13.02
CA GLU A 281 12.74 5.78 -14.36
C GLU A 281 12.71 4.32 -14.85
N ILE A 282 11.62 3.95 -15.52
CA ILE A 282 11.48 2.64 -16.15
C ILE A 282 12.36 2.59 -17.41
N HIS A 283 12.98 1.44 -17.67
CA HIS A 283 13.87 1.27 -18.80
C HIS A 283 13.15 1.55 -20.14
N PRO A 284 13.72 2.35 -21.06
CA PRO A 284 13.06 2.72 -22.32
C PRO A 284 12.60 1.53 -23.18
N ALA A 285 13.36 0.44 -23.17
CA ALA A 285 12.96 -0.80 -23.86
C ALA A 285 11.66 -1.41 -23.30
N LEU A 286 11.44 -1.35 -21.99
CA LEU A 286 10.22 -1.84 -21.36
C LEU A 286 9.04 -0.90 -21.66
N VAL A 287 9.26 0.41 -21.55
CA VAL A 287 8.28 1.45 -21.93
C VAL A 287 7.79 1.24 -23.36
N LYS A 288 8.71 1.01 -24.30
CA LYS A 288 8.40 0.72 -25.70
C LYS A 288 7.63 -0.59 -25.87
N LYS A 289 8.03 -1.66 -25.16
CA LYS A 289 7.35 -2.97 -25.19
C LYS A 289 5.90 -2.87 -24.70
N LEU A 290 5.65 -2.03 -23.70
CA LEU A 290 4.32 -1.76 -23.15
C LEU A 290 3.52 -0.72 -23.97
N LYS A 291 4.09 -0.19 -25.06
CA LYS A 291 3.48 0.84 -25.93
C LYS A 291 3.12 2.13 -25.17
N ILE A 292 3.88 2.47 -24.14
CA ILE A 292 3.75 3.73 -23.42
C ILE A 292 4.46 4.83 -24.23
N LYS A 293 3.79 5.97 -24.41
CA LYS A 293 4.20 7.05 -25.33
C LYS A 293 5.24 8.02 -24.74
N THR A 294 5.47 8.01 -23.44
CA THR A 294 6.40 8.91 -22.74
C THR A 294 7.31 8.15 -21.78
N ARG A 295 8.28 8.86 -21.18
CA ARG A 295 9.08 8.33 -20.07
C ARG A 295 8.18 8.11 -18.86
N VAL A 296 8.47 7.05 -18.11
CA VAL A 296 7.70 6.65 -16.91
C VAL A 296 8.61 6.75 -15.71
N PHE A 297 8.19 7.55 -14.73
CA PHE A 297 8.88 7.70 -13.45
C PHE A 297 8.01 7.12 -12.36
N PHE A 298 8.65 6.63 -11.31
CA PHE A 298 7.92 6.01 -10.22
C PHE A 298 8.65 6.12 -8.90
N PHE A 299 7.90 5.93 -7.83
CA PHE A 299 8.43 5.54 -6.55
C PHE A 299 7.57 4.44 -5.93
N GLU A 300 8.17 3.63 -5.07
CA GLU A 300 7.51 2.56 -4.33
C GLU A 300 8.10 2.50 -2.93
N LEU A 301 7.25 2.47 -1.91
CA LEU A 301 7.61 2.40 -0.50
C LEU A 301 6.97 1.17 0.14
N PHE A 302 7.78 0.31 0.74
CA PHE A 302 7.34 -0.91 1.42
C PHE A 302 6.89 -0.57 2.84
N LEU A 303 5.59 -0.39 3.05
CA LEU A 303 5.03 0.16 4.28
C LEU A 303 5.21 -0.78 5.48
N GLY A 304 5.24 -2.10 5.26
CA GLY A 304 5.53 -3.10 6.29
C GLY A 304 6.94 -2.97 6.87
N ARG A 305 7.90 -2.53 6.06
CA ARG A 305 9.30 -2.27 6.48
C ARG A 305 9.49 -0.94 7.19
N ILE A 306 8.48 -0.05 7.13
CA ILE A 306 8.55 1.28 7.75
C ILE A 306 8.00 1.21 9.18
N PRO A 307 8.83 1.49 10.21
CA PRO A 307 8.40 1.36 11.59
C PRO A 307 7.25 2.29 11.92
N LEU A 308 6.26 1.79 12.66
CA LEU A 308 5.20 2.62 13.23
C LEU A 308 5.79 3.54 14.29
N LYS A 309 5.31 4.79 14.33
CA LYS A 309 5.66 5.71 15.41
C LYS A 309 5.23 5.06 16.73
N LYS A 310 6.20 4.72 17.59
CA LYS A 310 5.90 4.22 18.93
C LYS A 310 5.05 5.26 19.66
N GLN A 311 3.96 4.84 20.29
CA GLN A 311 3.09 5.67 21.14
C GLN A 311 3.80 6.31 22.34
N LYS A 312 5.08 5.98 22.60
CA LYS A 312 5.85 6.67 23.64
C LYS A 312 5.96 8.13 23.27
N SER A 313 5.18 8.95 23.98
CA SER A 313 5.39 10.37 24.16
C SER A 313 6.76 10.58 24.80
N VAL A 314 7.82 10.46 24.00
CA VAL A 314 8.97 11.30 24.27
C VAL A 314 8.42 12.70 24.02
N VAL A 315 8.01 13.37 25.11
CA VAL A 315 7.77 14.80 25.12
C VAL A 315 9.01 15.38 24.46
N LYS A 316 8.90 15.76 23.19
CA LYS A 316 10.01 16.38 22.48
C LYS A 316 10.35 17.59 23.35
N LYS A 317 11.61 17.68 23.81
CA LYS A 317 12.06 18.87 24.52
C LYS A 317 11.64 20.09 23.69
N ALA A 318 11.11 21.11 24.37
CA ALA A 318 10.76 22.36 23.72
C ALA A 318 11.96 22.81 22.88
N VAL A 319 11.70 23.16 21.62
CA VAL A 319 12.76 23.69 20.75
C VAL A 319 13.10 25.07 21.30
N GLU A 320 14.31 25.23 21.84
CA GLU A 320 14.85 26.55 22.17
C GLU A 320 15.19 27.24 20.84
N LEU A 321 14.37 28.22 20.47
CA LEU A 321 14.63 29.06 19.31
C LEU A 321 15.64 30.14 19.71
N SER A 322 16.65 30.35 18.87
CA SER A 322 17.57 31.46 19.05
C SER A 322 16.87 32.76 18.68
N ASN A 323 17.00 33.78 19.53
CA ASN A 323 16.57 35.16 19.22
C ASN A 323 17.62 35.91 18.39
N LEU A 324 18.69 35.25 17.97
CA LEU A 324 19.81 35.84 17.25
C LEU A 324 19.69 35.58 15.74
N GLN A 325 20.22 36.48 14.93
CA GLN A 325 20.12 36.40 13.47
C GLN A 325 21.00 35.26 12.92
N SER A 326 20.38 34.34 12.17
CA SER A 326 21.09 33.31 11.41
C SER A 326 21.86 33.93 10.24
N ILE A 327 23.05 33.38 9.98
CA ILE A 327 23.94 33.82 8.90
C ILE A 327 23.89 32.81 7.77
N ARG A 328 23.88 33.30 6.54
CA ARG A 328 23.94 32.50 5.32
C ARG A 328 25.27 32.75 4.62
N ARG A 329 25.98 31.68 4.27
CA ARG A 329 27.22 31.76 3.50
C ARG A 329 27.15 30.81 2.32
N ASP A 330 27.36 31.37 1.14
CA ASP A 330 27.34 30.62 -0.11
C ASP A 330 28.76 30.17 -0.45
N PHE A 331 28.86 28.92 -0.89
CA PHE A 331 30.09 28.32 -1.38
C PHE A 331 29.80 27.66 -2.72
N SER A 332 30.70 27.86 -3.68
CA SER A 332 30.67 27.12 -4.94
C SER A 332 31.90 26.24 -5.02
N PHE A 333 31.73 24.93 -5.10
CA PHE A 333 32.83 23.97 -5.18
C PHE A 333 32.88 23.30 -6.54
N ILE A 334 34.04 23.34 -7.19
CA ILE A 334 34.36 22.54 -8.37
C ILE A 334 34.80 21.16 -7.89
N VAL A 335 34.07 20.12 -8.30
CA VAL A 335 34.31 18.72 -7.94
C VAL A 335 34.33 17.84 -9.18
N ASP A 336 34.82 16.61 -9.04
CA ASP A 336 34.69 15.58 -10.08
C ASP A 336 33.23 15.36 -10.46
N GLU A 337 32.96 15.16 -11.75
CA GLU A 337 31.61 14.95 -12.28
C GLU A 337 30.89 13.76 -11.62
N ASN A 338 31.62 12.70 -11.25
CA ASN A 338 31.07 11.51 -10.62
C ASN A 338 30.85 11.67 -9.11
N MET A 339 31.37 12.74 -8.49
CA MET A 339 31.16 12.97 -7.07
C MET A 339 29.66 13.16 -6.78
N LEU A 340 29.13 12.37 -5.84
CA LEU A 340 27.76 12.52 -5.38
C LEU A 340 27.62 13.81 -4.54
N ALA A 341 26.68 14.67 -4.91
CA ALA A 341 26.40 15.90 -4.17
C ALA A 341 26.10 15.63 -2.69
N ASN A 342 25.45 14.50 -2.37
CA ASN A 342 25.17 14.10 -1.00
C ASN A 342 26.44 13.85 -0.16
N ASP A 343 27.53 13.40 -0.78
CA ASP A 343 28.78 13.15 -0.06
C ASP A 343 29.54 14.45 0.21
N LEU A 344 29.45 15.43 -0.71
CA LEU A 344 29.87 16.81 -0.46
C LEU A 344 29.09 17.40 0.72
N LEU A 345 27.75 17.35 0.68
CA LEU A 345 26.89 17.90 1.75
C LEU A 345 27.15 17.24 3.11
N LYS A 346 27.36 15.92 3.16
CA LYS A 346 27.73 15.22 4.41
C LYS A 346 29.09 15.67 4.93
N THR A 347 30.06 15.89 4.04
CA THR A 347 31.40 16.36 4.41
C THR A 347 31.33 17.75 5.04
N VAL A 348 30.63 18.68 4.38
CA VAL A 348 30.40 20.04 4.89
C VAL A 348 29.63 20.03 6.21
N LYS A 349 28.57 19.22 6.33
CA LYS A 349 27.81 19.10 7.57
C LYS A 349 28.66 18.58 8.74
N LYS A 350 29.59 17.66 8.48
CA LYS A 350 30.48 17.09 9.51
C LYS A 350 31.60 18.05 9.91
N SER A 351 32.00 18.98 9.04
CA SER A 351 33.07 19.95 9.35
C SER A 351 32.59 21.09 10.25
N ILE A 352 31.27 21.32 10.31
CA ILE A 352 30.66 22.39 11.11
C ILE A 352 30.26 21.84 12.50
N PRO A 353 30.51 22.57 13.60
CA PRO A 353 30.03 22.15 14.91
C PRO A 353 28.49 22.07 14.95
N GLN A 354 27.96 20.92 15.37
CA GLN A 354 26.51 20.62 15.32
C GLN A 354 25.63 21.60 16.12
N LYS A 355 26.21 22.34 17.08
CA LYS A 355 25.48 23.36 17.87
C LYS A 355 25.17 24.63 17.07
N VAL A 356 25.97 24.95 16.06
CA VAL A 356 25.79 26.17 15.25
C VAL A 356 25.22 25.87 13.87
N PHE A 357 25.28 24.62 13.45
CA PHE A 357 24.73 24.16 12.19
C PHE A 357 23.20 24.21 12.20
N GLU A 358 22.60 24.96 11.27
CA GLU A 358 21.15 25.00 11.08
C GLU A 358 20.74 24.15 9.87
N ASP A 359 21.26 24.47 8.68
CA ASP A 359 20.89 23.79 7.44
C ASP A 359 21.96 23.93 6.33
N ILE A 360 21.85 23.11 5.28
CA ILE A 360 22.58 23.29 4.00
C ILE A 360 21.60 23.17 2.85
N ILE A 361 21.57 24.18 2.00
CA ILE A 361 20.75 24.22 0.80
C ILE A 361 21.68 24.08 -0.40
N LEU A 362 21.49 23.03 -1.21
CA LEU A 362 22.07 22.97 -2.54
C LEU A 362 21.13 23.71 -3.49
N PHE A 363 21.62 24.76 -4.13
CA PHE A 363 20.79 25.64 -4.97
C PHE A 363 21.21 25.69 -6.43
N ASP A 364 22.44 25.27 -6.78
CA ASP A 364 22.87 25.20 -8.17
C ASP A 364 23.85 24.04 -8.43
N VAL A 365 23.74 23.45 -9.62
CA VAL A 365 24.70 22.47 -10.16
C VAL A 365 24.97 22.87 -11.61
N TYR A 366 26.18 23.36 -11.86
CA TYR A 366 26.58 23.86 -13.17
C TYR A 366 27.66 22.98 -13.80
N GLN A 367 27.41 22.56 -15.03
CA GLN A 367 28.37 21.87 -15.89
C GLN A 367 28.33 22.57 -17.24
N GLY A 368 29.46 23.12 -17.68
CA GLY A 368 29.49 23.91 -18.91
C GLY A 368 30.71 24.81 -19.03
N LYS A 369 30.56 25.85 -19.86
CA LYS A 369 31.65 26.77 -20.22
C LYS A 369 32.23 27.44 -18.97
N GLY A 370 33.56 27.31 -18.79
CA GLY A 370 34.27 27.84 -17.64
C GLY A 370 34.51 26.84 -16.50
N ILE A 371 34.05 25.60 -16.65
CA ILE A 371 34.43 24.46 -15.79
C ILE A 371 35.28 23.49 -16.63
N GLU A 372 36.34 22.95 -16.03
CA GLU A 372 37.19 21.93 -16.68
C GLU A 372 36.36 20.70 -17.06
N GLU A 373 36.71 20.05 -18.17
CA GLU A 373 36.05 18.83 -18.62
C GLU A 373 36.17 17.71 -17.58
N GLY A 374 35.09 16.96 -17.36
CA GLY A 374 35.00 15.95 -16.29
C GLY A 374 34.78 16.52 -14.89
N LYS A 375 34.52 17.83 -14.76
CA LYS A 375 34.16 18.48 -13.49
C LYS A 375 32.80 19.17 -13.55
N LYS A 376 32.25 19.45 -12.38
CA LYS A 376 31.03 20.24 -12.19
C LYS A 376 31.17 21.17 -10.99
N ALA A 377 30.49 22.31 -11.03
CA ALA A 377 30.36 23.19 -9.90
C ALA A 377 29.08 22.87 -9.12
N ILE A 378 29.17 22.75 -7.80
CA ILE A 378 28.03 22.61 -6.89
C ILE A 378 28.01 23.83 -5.98
N ALA A 379 26.93 24.60 -6.03
CA ALA A 379 26.72 25.75 -5.17
C ALA A 379 25.81 25.38 -3.98
N ILE A 380 26.28 25.71 -2.78
CA ILE A 380 25.58 25.43 -1.53
C ILE A 380 25.51 26.68 -0.66
N THR A 381 24.39 26.88 0.01
CA THR A 381 24.25 27.84 1.10
C THR A 381 24.33 27.07 2.41
N VAL A 382 25.26 27.45 3.27
CA VAL A 382 25.34 26.97 4.65
C VAL A 382 24.66 27.98 5.55
N ILE A 383 23.70 27.53 6.34
CA ILE A 383 22.97 28.35 7.31
C ILE A 383 23.51 28.04 8.71
N LEU A 384 23.97 29.08 9.40
CA LEU A 384 24.55 29.01 10.74
C LEU A 384 23.68 29.80 11.71
N SER A 385 23.26 29.15 12.80
CA SER A 385 22.46 29.78 13.86
C SER A 385 23.32 30.02 15.11
N PRO A 386 23.49 31.28 15.55
CA PRO A 386 24.22 31.59 16.77
C PRO A 386 23.41 31.16 18.00
N GLN A 387 24.08 30.64 19.03
CA GLN A 387 23.43 30.10 20.23
C GLN A 387 23.34 31.10 21.38
N LYS A 388 24.42 31.85 21.66
CA LYS A 388 24.49 32.75 22.83
C LYS A 388 24.80 34.20 22.46
N THR A 389 25.71 34.38 21.50
CA THR A 389 26.16 35.68 20.99
C THR A 389 26.16 35.63 19.47
N THR A 390 26.02 36.79 18.83
CA THR A 390 26.19 36.90 17.38
C THR A 390 27.59 36.46 16.97
N PHE A 391 27.72 35.89 15.78
CA PHE A 391 29.02 35.52 15.25
C PHE A 391 29.87 36.77 15.00
N THR A 392 31.15 36.67 15.33
CA THR A 392 32.17 37.64 14.91
C THR A 392 32.70 37.27 13.52
N ASP A 393 33.25 38.25 12.79
CA ASP A 393 33.81 38.00 11.45
C ASP A 393 34.88 36.91 11.47
N ALA A 394 35.75 36.90 12.49
CA ALA A 394 36.79 35.90 12.67
C ALA A 394 36.23 34.47 12.88
N GLU A 395 35.10 34.33 13.58
CA GLU A 395 34.44 33.02 13.73
C GLU A 395 33.85 32.52 12.41
N ILE A 396 33.27 33.42 11.62
CA ILE A 396 32.69 33.09 10.32
C ILE A 396 33.79 32.68 9.34
N GLU A 397 34.90 33.41 9.30
CA GLU A 397 36.06 33.09 8.47
C GLU A 397 36.67 31.74 8.86
N ASN A 398 36.81 31.46 10.16
CA ASN A 398 37.32 30.17 10.64
C ASN A 398 36.41 28.99 10.24
N ILE A 399 35.08 29.14 10.36
CA ILE A 399 34.12 28.11 9.91
C ILE A 399 34.21 27.93 8.40
N SER A 400 34.27 29.03 7.65
CA SER A 400 34.38 29.00 6.18
C SER A 400 35.66 28.29 5.74
N LYS A 401 36.79 28.61 6.36
CA LYS A 401 38.08 27.92 6.12
C LYS A 401 37.99 26.43 6.44
N THR A 402 37.38 26.06 7.57
CA THR A 402 37.20 24.66 7.95
C THR A 402 36.36 23.89 6.93
N ILE A 403 35.32 24.53 6.37
CA ILE A 403 34.50 23.96 5.30
C ILE A 403 35.34 23.76 4.03
N ILE A 404 36.06 24.79 3.59
CA ILE A 404 36.92 24.74 2.40
C ILE A 404 37.96 23.64 2.55
N ASP A 405 38.73 23.64 3.64
CA ASP A 405 39.78 22.63 3.92
C ASP A 405 39.20 21.19 3.94
N SER A 406 37.96 21.03 4.40
CA SER A 406 37.30 19.72 4.44
C SER A 406 36.85 19.25 3.06
N VAL A 407 36.42 20.18 2.20
CA VAL A 407 36.04 19.88 0.81
C VAL A 407 37.29 19.64 -0.05
N GLU A 408 38.39 20.34 0.20
CA GLU A 408 39.67 20.10 -0.47
C GLU A 408 40.21 18.70 -0.21
N LYS A 409 40.04 18.17 1.01
CA LYS A 409 40.43 16.78 1.34
C LYS A 409 39.70 15.71 0.54
N ILE A 410 38.51 15.99 0.04
CA ILE A 410 37.76 15.08 -0.83
C ILE A 410 37.93 15.40 -2.32
N GLY A 411 38.84 16.32 -2.66
CA GLY A 411 39.19 16.67 -4.04
C GLY A 411 38.37 17.80 -4.66
N GLY A 412 37.56 18.51 -3.87
CA GLY A 412 36.88 19.72 -4.34
C GLY A 412 37.79 20.95 -4.28
N LYS A 413 37.49 21.98 -5.08
CA LYS A 413 38.15 23.28 -5.02
C LYS A 413 37.12 24.39 -4.93
N LEU A 414 37.36 25.40 -4.10
CA LEU A 414 36.50 26.59 -4.10
C LEU A 414 36.61 27.29 -5.46
N ARG A 415 35.46 27.69 -6.00
CA ARG A 415 35.35 28.51 -7.20
C ARG A 415 35.37 29.98 -6.75
N ASP A 416 36.22 30.77 -7.39
CA ASP A 416 36.27 32.22 -7.22
C ASP A 416 35.02 32.92 -7.76
#